data_AF-A0A7W1Q5A4-F1
#
_entry.id   AF-A0A7W1Q5A4-F1
#
_cell.length_a   1.000
_cell.length_b   1.000
_cell.length_c   1.000
_cell.angle_alpha   90.00
_cell.angle_beta   90.00
_cell.angle_gamma   90.00
#
_symmetry.space_group_name_H-M   'P 1'
#
loop_
_entity.id
_entity.type
_entity.pdbx_description
1 polymer ?
#
loop_
_entity_poly.entity_id
_entity_poly.type
_entity_poly.pdbx_seq_one_letter_code
_entity_poly.pdbx_strand_id
1 'polypeptide(L)'
;MVACQNVNTTLFNPFPQGVDSTQHLDMWMQIIAGDRVIISDWPTAPGSTQDQICDGTATLMAQRGYTVYRTPALGTSSHFTYTNAVMCNDLVMIPTYSQQGMSADNTQALAMWQSALPDKTIVQIDATNIISAAGALHCIVMHVPKNLNGALPGTYLIGPQGGSPQVLIPGEQIEIEWLADDDNAATGIDLWMDAPFGSTRPVPIIRNTSNNGAHIWTVPSTSTLRRFRLRVDAKDAEGNTATSYSGGTFTIQ
;
A
#
# COMPACT_ATOMS: atom_id res chain seq x y z
N MET A 1 1.91 -14.90 -8.55
CA MET A 1 2.17 -13.86 -7.52
C MET A 1 2.69 -12.64 -8.24
N VAL A 2 1.91 -11.56 -8.32
CA VAL A 2 2.42 -10.27 -8.80
C VAL A 2 3.15 -9.65 -7.62
N ALA A 3 4.47 -9.81 -7.58
CA ALA A 3 5.33 -9.20 -6.59
C ALA A 3 5.55 -7.72 -6.95
N CYS A 4 4.52 -6.89 -6.80
CA CYS A 4 4.71 -5.45 -6.82
C CYS A 4 5.24 -5.03 -5.44
N GLN A 5 6.43 -4.40 -5.40
CA GLN A 5 7.05 -3.66 -4.28
C GLN A 5 8.04 -4.35 -3.32
N ASN A 6 8.38 -5.63 -3.44
CA ASN A 6 9.36 -6.26 -2.53
C ASN A 6 9.08 -5.97 -1.03
N VAL A 7 7.78 -5.85 -0.68
CA VAL A 7 7.32 -5.49 0.64
C VAL A 7 7.43 -6.71 1.56
N ASN A 8 8.16 -6.54 2.66
CA ASN A 8 8.21 -7.55 3.71
C ASN A 8 6.79 -7.70 4.29
N THR A 9 6.13 -8.80 3.95
CA THR A 9 4.73 -9.04 4.27
C THR A 9 4.62 -9.97 5.47
N THR A 10 3.88 -9.56 6.49
CA THR A 10 3.53 -10.43 7.63
C THR A 10 2.11 -10.93 7.45
N LEU A 11 1.93 -12.25 7.46
CA LEU A 11 0.62 -12.89 7.48
C LEU A 11 0.31 -13.31 8.92
N PHE A 12 -0.84 -12.87 9.44
CA PHE A 12 -1.32 -13.24 10.77
C PHE A 12 -2.20 -14.48 10.71
N ASN A 13 -2.26 -15.21 11.82
CA ASN A 13 -3.23 -16.29 11.95
C ASN A 13 -4.65 -15.70 11.92
N PRO A 14 -5.57 -16.28 11.12
CA PRO A 14 -6.93 -15.80 11.10
C PRO A 14 -7.66 -16.16 12.40
N PHE A 15 -8.72 -15.41 12.71
CA PHE A 15 -9.64 -15.82 13.78
C PHE A 15 -10.34 -17.14 13.45
N PRO A 16 -10.80 -17.89 14.45
CA PRO A 16 -11.69 -19.04 14.21
C PRO A 16 -12.93 -18.60 13.42
N GLN A 17 -13.35 -19.38 12.43
CA GLN A 17 -14.50 -19.03 11.57
C GLN A 17 -15.82 -18.81 12.34
N GLY A 18 -15.97 -19.46 13.51
CA GLY A 18 -17.12 -19.26 14.38
C GLY A 18 -17.12 -17.91 15.12
N VAL A 19 -15.97 -17.23 15.19
CA VAL A 19 -15.84 -15.87 15.72
C VAL A 19 -16.00 -14.87 14.58
N ASP A 20 -15.25 -15.05 13.50
CA ASP A 20 -15.32 -14.24 12.28
C ASP A 20 -15.20 -15.13 11.05
N SER A 21 -16.29 -15.24 10.30
CA SER A 21 -16.37 -16.09 9.10
C SER A 21 -15.56 -15.56 7.93
N THR A 22 -15.26 -14.25 7.89
CA THR A 22 -14.45 -13.65 6.81
C THR A 22 -12.97 -13.91 7.00
N GLN A 23 -12.53 -14.03 8.26
CA GLN A 23 -11.12 -14.14 8.63
C GLN A 23 -10.28 -12.96 8.12
N HIS A 24 -10.90 -11.80 7.87
CA HIS A 24 -10.22 -10.64 7.34
C HIS A 24 -9.49 -9.84 8.43
N LEU A 25 -8.41 -9.15 8.03
CA LEU A 25 -7.56 -8.38 8.93
C LEU A 25 -8.24 -7.10 9.43
N ASP A 26 -8.98 -6.42 8.57
CA ASP A 26 -9.72 -5.17 8.85
C ASP A 26 -10.80 -5.34 9.92
N MET A 27 -11.25 -6.58 10.14
CA MET A 27 -12.18 -6.92 11.21
C MET A 27 -11.57 -6.80 12.60
N TRP A 28 -10.25 -6.79 12.76
CA TRP A 28 -9.63 -6.72 14.10
C TRP A 28 -8.37 -5.85 14.22
N MET A 29 -7.83 -5.35 13.11
CA MET A 29 -6.66 -4.47 13.10
C MET A 29 -6.78 -3.41 12.00
N GLN A 30 -6.35 -2.19 12.32
CA GLN A 30 -6.23 -1.09 11.35
C GLN A 30 -4.93 -0.31 11.57
N ILE A 31 -4.13 -0.16 10.53
CA ILE A 31 -2.96 0.74 10.54
C ILE A 31 -3.49 2.15 10.27
N ILE A 32 -3.28 3.06 11.21
CA ILE A 32 -3.91 4.40 11.19
C ILE A 32 -2.90 5.53 10.89
N ALA A 33 -1.61 5.24 10.99
CA ALA A 33 -0.52 6.11 10.55
C ALA A 33 0.76 5.30 10.32
N GLY A 34 1.84 5.93 9.87
CA GLY A 34 3.14 5.27 9.67
C GLY A 34 3.77 4.67 10.94
N ASP A 35 3.26 5.05 12.12
CA ASP A 35 3.78 4.66 13.44
C ASP A 35 2.66 4.31 14.45
N ARG A 36 1.41 4.20 14.00
CA ARG A 36 0.25 3.97 14.88
C ARG A 36 -0.68 2.89 14.32
N VAL A 37 -1.18 2.04 15.21
CA VAL A 37 -2.10 0.95 14.87
C VAL A 37 -3.19 0.83 15.94
N ILE A 38 -4.41 0.53 15.52
CA ILE A 38 -5.50 0.11 16.41
C ILE A 38 -5.71 -1.39 16.23
N ILE A 39 -5.76 -2.11 17.34
CA ILE A 39 -6.01 -3.56 17.36
C ILE A 39 -7.14 -3.83 18.35
N SER A 40 -8.05 -4.73 18.00
CA SER A 40 -9.15 -5.14 18.87
C SER A 40 -8.64 -5.79 20.16
N ASP A 41 -9.41 -5.66 21.23
CA ASP A 41 -9.17 -6.25 22.56
C ASP A 41 -10.42 -7.02 23.01
N TRP A 42 -10.29 -8.19 23.61
CA TRP A 42 -11.44 -9.06 23.94
C TRP A 42 -11.66 -9.18 25.44
N PRO A 43 -12.08 -8.09 26.14
CA PRO A 43 -12.10 -8.02 27.60
C PRO A 43 -13.07 -9.02 28.24
N THR A 44 -14.09 -9.48 27.52
CA THR A 44 -15.08 -10.46 28.00
C THR A 44 -14.72 -11.90 27.66
N ALA A 45 -13.65 -12.13 26.90
CA ALA A 45 -13.17 -13.46 26.50
C ALA A 45 -11.64 -13.58 26.62
N PRO A 46 -11.04 -13.21 27.77
CA PRO A 46 -9.59 -13.23 27.93
C PRO A 46 -9.04 -14.65 27.77
N GLY A 47 -7.93 -14.77 27.06
CA GLY A 47 -7.25 -16.04 26.77
C GLY A 47 -7.91 -16.90 25.68
N SER A 48 -9.00 -16.42 25.06
CA SER A 48 -9.54 -17.04 23.85
C SER A 48 -8.56 -16.94 22.67
N THR A 49 -8.75 -17.73 21.62
CA THR A 49 -7.84 -17.73 20.47
C THR A 49 -7.73 -16.36 19.80
N GLN A 50 -8.85 -15.66 19.61
CA GLN A 50 -8.87 -14.32 19.01
C GLN A 50 -8.21 -13.27 19.92
N ASP A 51 -8.36 -13.39 21.23
CA ASP A 51 -7.70 -12.53 22.22
C ASP A 51 -6.18 -12.68 22.16
N GLN A 52 -5.70 -13.94 22.19
CA GLN A 52 -4.26 -14.24 22.07
C GLN A 52 -3.66 -13.77 20.74
N ILE A 53 -4.40 -13.84 19.63
CA ILE A 53 -3.98 -13.30 18.33
C ILE A 53 -3.85 -11.78 18.41
N CYS A 54 -4.84 -11.08 18.97
CA CYS A 54 -4.82 -9.64 19.16
C CYS A 54 -3.67 -9.19 20.06
N ASP A 55 -3.40 -9.88 21.16
CA ASP A 55 -2.35 -9.54 22.12
C ASP A 55 -0.94 -9.80 21.58
N GLY A 56 -0.77 -10.96 20.93
CA GLY A 56 0.47 -11.28 20.23
C GLY A 56 0.78 -10.25 19.13
N THR A 57 -0.24 -9.84 18.38
CA THR A 57 -0.10 -8.82 17.32
C THR A 57 0.22 -7.45 17.91
N ALA A 58 -0.43 -7.04 19.00
CA ALA A 58 -0.09 -5.80 19.70
C ALA A 58 1.38 -5.80 20.18
N THR A 59 1.83 -6.90 20.78
CA THR A 59 3.23 -7.04 21.20
C THR A 59 4.18 -6.92 20.01
N LEU A 60 3.88 -7.60 18.91
CA LEU A 60 4.70 -7.54 17.70
C LEU A 60 4.76 -6.14 17.09
N MET A 61 3.62 -5.45 16.98
CA MET A 61 3.57 -4.10 16.42
C MET A 61 4.33 -3.11 17.29
N ALA A 62 4.21 -3.21 18.62
CA ALA A 62 5.00 -2.42 19.56
C ALA A 62 6.51 -2.68 19.40
N GLN A 63 6.94 -3.94 19.26
CA GLN A 63 8.34 -4.29 18.98
C GLN A 63 8.85 -3.72 17.65
N ARG A 64 7.94 -3.52 16.68
CA ARG A 64 8.23 -2.87 15.40
C ARG A 64 8.19 -1.34 15.46
N GLY A 65 8.02 -0.76 16.65
CA GLY A 65 8.04 0.68 16.88
C GLY A 65 6.70 1.39 16.69
N TYR A 66 5.60 0.65 16.54
CA TYR A 66 4.27 1.26 16.49
C TYR A 66 3.76 1.59 17.88
N THR A 67 3.09 2.73 18.01
CA THR A 67 2.19 2.99 19.14
C THR A 67 0.90 2.19 18.93
N VAL A 68 0.59 1.31 19.87
CA VAL A 68 -0.56 0.42 19.78
C VAL A 68 -1.71 0.97 20.62
N TYR A 69 -2.86 1.09 19.99
CA TYR A 69 -4.13 1.49 20.58
C TYR A 69 -5.10 0.31 20.57
N ARG A 70 -6.01 0.27 21.54
CA ARG A 70 -6.89 -0.88 21.78
C ARG A 70 -8.35 -0.46 21.86
N THR A 71 -9.20 -1.12 21.09
CA THR A 71 -10.66 -0.95 21.13
C THR A 71 -11.32 -2.26 21.53
N PRO A 72 -12.39 -2.25 22.35
CA PRO A 72 -13.07 -3.48 22.74
C PRO A 72 -13.66 -4.20 21.52
N ALA A 73 -13.73 -5.51 21.56
CA ALA A 73 -14.41 -6.36 20.58
C ALA A 73 -15.23 -7.42 21.30
N LEU A 74 -16.35 -7.81 20.70
CA LEU A 74 -17.30 -8.72 21.31
C LEU A 74 -17.78 -9.78 20.31
N GLY A 75 -17.83 -11.03 20.76
CA GLY A 75 -18.35 -12.16 19.99
C GLY A 75 -19.47 -12.83 20.74
N THR A 76 -20.72 -12.52 20.37
CA THR A 76 -21.92 -13.14 20.95
C THR A 76 -22.67 -13.95 19.88
N SER A 77 -23.25 -13.27 18.90
CA SER A 77 -23.85 -13.84 17.68
C SER A 77 -23.20 -13.30 16.40
N SER A 78 -22.42 -12.23 16.52
CA SER A 78 -21.64 -11.60 15.47
C SER A 78 -20.36 -11.04 16.09
N HIS A 79 -19.34 -10.82 15.27
CA HIS A 79 -18.12 -10.13 15.68
C HIS A 79 -18.36 -8.62 15.63
N PHE A 80 -18.65 -8.02 16.78
CA PHE A 80 -18.77 -6.58 16.92
C PHE A 80 -17.37 -5.97 17.06
N THR A 81 -16.94 -5.27 16.01
CA THR A 81 -15.60 -4.67 15.91
C THR A 81 -15.68 -3.16 15.75
N TYR A 82 -14.67 -2.45 16.26
CA TYR A 82 -14.49 -1.01 16.01
C TYR A 82 -13.27 -0.68 15.15
N THR A 83 -12.59 -1.69 14.62
CA THR A 83 -11.45 -1.49 13.70
C THR A 83 -11.86 -1.45 12.24
N ASN A 84 -13.05 -1.98 11.91
CA ASN A 84 -13.63 -1.97 10.57
C ASN A 84 -14.18 -0.58 10.21
N ALA A 85 -13.26 0.39 10.19
CA ALA A 85 -13.47 1.81 10.05
C ALA A 85 -12.97 2.31 8.67
N VAL A 86 -13.52 3.43 8.23
CA VAL A 86 -13.18 4.08 6.96
C VAL A 86 -12.42 5.36 7.25
N MET A 87 -11.22 5.51 6.69
CA MET A 87 -10.37 6.69 6.84
C MET A 87 -10.26 7.41 5.51
N CYS A 88 -10.91 8.57 5.38
CA CYS A 88 -10.92 9.36 4.15
C CYS A 88 -10.43 10.77 4.45
N ASN A 89 -9.17 11.05 4.10
CA ASN A 89 -8.49 12.32 4.35
C ASN A 89 -8.49 12.70 5.85
N ASP A 90 -9.23 13.75 6.22
CA ASP A 90 -9.34 14.23 7.60
C ASP A 90 -10.56 13.68 8.36
N LEU A 91 -11.37 12.85 7.70
CA LEU A 91 -12.55 12.22 8.28
C LEU A 91 -12.28 10.73 8.53
N VAL A 92 -12.63 10.26 9.72
CA VAL A 92 -12.63 8.84 10.09
C VAL A 92 -14.02 8.45 10.55
N MET A 93 -14.61 7.46 9.87
CA MET A 93 -15.91 6.89 10.23
C MET A 93 -15.68 5.56 10.92
N ILE A 94 -16.12 5.45 12.18
CA ILE A 94 -16.01 4.22 12.98
C ILE A 94 -17.42 3.64 13.19
N PRO A 95 -17.56 2.31 13.25
CA PRO A 95 -18.87 1.72 13.51
C PRO A 95 -19.35 2.04 14.94
N THR A 96 -20.66 2.11 15.11
CA THR A 96 -21.35 2.08 16.41
C THR A 96 -22.49 1.09 16.33
N TYR A 97 -22.95 0.61 17.49
CA TYR A 97 -23.89 -0.48 17.60
C TYR A 97 -25.02 -0.15 18.58
N SER A 98 -26.27 -0.31 18.15
CA SER A 98 -27.45 0.02 18.95
C SER A 98 -27.92 -1.13 19.84
N GLN A 99 -27.28 -2.30 19.76
CA GLN A 99 -27.61 -3.46 20.58
C GLN A 99 -27.42 -3.14 22.07
N GLN A 100 -28.29 -3.73 22.90
CA GLN A 100 -28.22 -3.57 24.35
C GLN A 100 -26.84 -4.03 24.87
N GLY A 101 -26.21 -3.21 25.71
CA GLY A 101 -24.88 -3.47 26.27
C GLY A 101 -23.72 -2.82 25.50
N MET A 102 -23.93 -2.37 24.25
CA MET A 102 -22.86 -1.81 23.41
C MET A 102 -22.50 -0.35 23.74
N SER A 103 -23.32 0.37 24.52
CA SER A 103 -23.13 1.81 24.74
C SER A 103 -21.78 2.16 25.40
N ALA A 104 -21.30 1.31 26.31
CA ALA A 104 -20.01 1.51 26.97
C ALA A 104 -18.86 1.31 25.97
N ASP A 105 -18.92 0.23 25.18
CA ASP A 105 -17.92 -0.09 24.17
C ASP A 105 -17.89 0.95 23.04
N ASN A 106 -19.05 1.43 22.59
CA ASN A 106 -19.16 2.52 21.62
C ASN A 106 -18.46 3.79 22.12
N THR A 107 -18.64 4.11 23.42
CA THR A 107 -18.03 5.30 24.04
C THR A 107 -16.52 5.12 24.19
N GLN A 108 -16.08 3.95 24.64
CA GLN A 108 -14.66 3.62 24.78
C GLN A 108 -13.95 3.63 23.43
N ALA A 109 -14.56 3.05 22.39
CA ALA A 109 -14.02 3.05 21.04
C ALA A 109 -13.88 4.48 20.49
N LEU A 110 -14.91 5.32 20.66
CA LEU A 110 -14.85 6.72 20.22
C LEU A 110 -13.70 7.49 20.90
N ALA A 111 -13.61 7.40 22.23
CA ALA A 111 -12.54 8.05 22.98
C ALA A 111 -11.16 7.54 22.56
N MET A 112 -11.05 6.24 22.27
CA MET A 112 -9.81 5.66 21.80
C MET A 112 -9.42 6.25 20.43
N TRP A 113 -10.31 6.18 19.44
CA TRP A 113 -10.05 6.72 18.11
C TRP A 113 -9.70 8.22 18.12
N GLN A 114 -10.37 9.02 18.95
CA GLN A 114 -10.08 10.45 19.10
C GLN A 114 -8.69 10.73 19.67
N SER A 115 -8.24 9.94 20.64
CA SER A 115 -6.89 10.11 21.19
C SER A 115 -5.80 9.49 20.31
N ALA A 116 -6.12 8.48 19.50
CA ALA A 116 -5.20 7.92 18.52
C ALA A 116 -4.96 8.86 17.34
N LEU A 117 -5.96 9.66 16.94
CA LEU A 117 -5.94 10.57 15.80
C LEU A 117 -6.48 11.96 16.18
N PRO A 118 -5.77 12.74 17.03
CA PRO A 118 -6.27 14.00 17.57
C PRO A 118 -6.45 15.12 16.53
N ASP A 119 -5.85 14.97 15.36
CA ASP A 119 -5.91 15.89 14.22
C ASP A 119 -7.04 15.55 13.23
N LYS A 120 -7.79 14.47 13.46
CA LYS A 120 -8.84 13.98 12.57
C LYS A 120 -10.22 14.18 13.16
N THR A 121 -11.22 14.29 12.29
CA THR A 121 -12.64 14.29 12.68
C THR A 121 -13.13 12.85 12.76
N ILE A 122 -13.48 12.40 13.97
CA ILE A 122 -14.01 11.04 14.20
C ILE A 122 -15.54 11.11 14.26
N VAL A 123 -16.22 10.32 13.41
CA VAL A 123 -17.68 10.21 13.34
C VAL A 123 -18.10 8.76 13.56
N GLN A 124 -19.11 8.53 14.39
CA GLN A 124 -19.72 7.21 14.56
C GLN A 124 -20.86 7.00 13.57
N ILE A 125 -20.85 5.85 12.89
CA ILE A 125 -21.90 5.46 11.94
C ILE A 125 -22.49 4.12 12.40
N ASP A 126 -23.81 4.06 12.53
CA ASP A 126 -24.49 2.86 13.00
C ASP A 126 -24.34 1.71 11.98
N ALA A 127 -23.67 0.64 12.42
CA ALA A 127 -23.41 -0.56 11.62
C ALA A 127 -24.21 -1.78 12.11
N THR A 128 -25.15 -1.58 13.03
CA THR A 128 -25.99 -2.63 13.66
C THR A 128 -26.61 -3.58 12.65
N ASN A 129 -27.13 -3.05 11.54
CA ASN A 129 -27.88 -3.83 10.55
C ASN A 129 -27.00 -4.57 9.54
N ILE A 130 -25.70 -4.27 9.49
CA ILE A 130 -24.77 -4.91 8.54
C ILE A 130 -23.83 -5.91 9.21
N ILE A 131 -23.60 -5.79 10.52
CA ILE A 131 -22.61 -6.60 11.25
C ILE A 131 -22.91 -8.10 11.23
N SER A 132 -24.19 -8.50 11.10
CA SER A 132 -24.58 -9.90 10.98
C SER A 132 -24.12 -10.57 9.68
N ALA A 133 -23.71 -9.79 8.67
CA ALA A 133 -23.08 -10.28 7.45
C ALA A 133 -21.55 -10.43 7.59
N ALA A 134 -21.04 -10.40 8.83
CA ALA A 134 -19.61 -10.48 9.18
C ALA A 134 -18.76 -9.33 8.59
N GLY A 135 -19.32 -8.12 8.53
CA GLY A 135 -18.60 -6.92 8.09
C GLY A 135 -19.27 -5.63 8.57
N ALA A 136 -18.51 -4.54 8.60
CA ALA A 136 -19.01 -3.20 8.94
C ALA A 136 -18.68 -2.19 7.84
N LEU A 137 -18.25 -0.97 8.21
CA LEU A 137 -18.10 0.15 7.28
C LEU A 137 -17.02 -0.07 6.22
N HIS A 138 -15.85 -0.59 6.62
CA HIS A 138 -14.72 -0.78 5.71
C HIS A 138 -15.04 -1.84 4.64
N CYS A 139 -15.78 -2.89 5.02
CA CYS A 139 -16.14 -3.97 4.09
C CYS A 139 -17.03 -3.53 2.92
N ILE A 140 -17.69 -2.37 3.02
CA ILE A 140 -18.64 -1.88 2.01
C ILE A 140 -18.15 -0.60 1.31
N VAL A 141 -16.90 -0.20 1.54
CA VAL A 141 -16.29 1.00 0.95
C VAL A 141 -14.95 0.63 0.32
N MET A 142 -14.62 1.30 -0.79
CA MET A 142 -13.28 1.26 -1.37
C MET A 142 -12.74 2.68 -1.51
N HIS A 143 -11.51 2.88 -1.06
CA HIS A 143 -10.83 4.16 -1.20
C HIS A 143 -10.31 4.32 -2.63
N VAL A 144 -10.46 5.52 -3.17
CA VAL A 144 -9.76 5.95 -4.38
C VAL A 144 -8.76 7.01 -3.96
N PRO A 145 -7.45 6.68 -3.92
CA PRO A 145 -6.44 7.66 -3.54
C PRO A 145 -6.35 8.75 -4.61
N LYS A 146 -6.03 9.97 -4.18
CA LYS A 146 -5.66 11.04 -5.12
C LYS A 146 -4.27 10.75 -5.70
N ASN A 147 -4.10 10.98 -7.00
CA ASN A 147 -2.79 10.92 -7.64
C ASN A 147 -1.78 11.84 -6.96
N LEU A 148 -0.61 11.28 -6.63
CA LEU A 148 0.45 11.98 -5.90
C LEU A 148 0.92 13.23 -6.64
N ASN A 149 1.00 13.16 -7.97
CA ASN A 149 1.51 14.22 -8.83
C ASN A 149 0.41 15.13 -9.41
N GLY A 150 -0.83 15.02 -8.91
CA GLY A 150 -1.96 15.76 -9.46
C GLY A 150 -2.26 15.32 -10.89
N ALA A 151 -2.25 16.27 -11.83
CA ALA A 151 -2.49 16.06 -13.26
C ALA A 151 -1.20 15.82 -14.06
N LEU A 152 -0.07 15.61 -13.37
CA LEU A 152 1.17 15.19 -14.02
C LEU A 152 1.31 13.67 -13.84
N PRO A 153 1.84 12.95 -14.83
CA PRO A 153 2.05 11.53 -14.68
C PRO A 153 3.08 11.24 -13.58
N GLY A 154 3.01 10.05 -13.01
CA GLY A 154 4.06 9.44 -12.21
C GLY A 154 4.77 8.36 -13.00
N THR A 155 6.07 8.19 -12.77
CA THR A 155 6.78 6.99 -13.25
C THR A 155 7.86 6.55 -12.27
N TYR A 156 8.09 5.26 -12.21
CA TYR A 156 9.13 4.64 -11.41
C TYR A 156 9.76 3.49 -12.21
N LEU A 157 11.08 3.55 -12.41
CA LEU A 157 11.82 2.43 -12.98
C LEU A 157 11.97 1.39 -11.87
N ILE A 158 11.43 0.18 -12.06
CA ILE A 158 11.51 -0.93 -11.11
C ILE A 158 12.84 -1.67 -11.25
N GLY A 159 13.23 -1.99 -12.48
CA GLY A 159 14.40 -2.80 -12.74
C GLY A 159 14.86 -2.75 -14.20
N PRO A 160 16.13 -3.07 -14.47
CA PRO A 160 17.18 -3.27 -13.49
C PRO A 160 17.62 -1.92 -12.86
N GLN A 161 17.92 -1.94 -11.55
CA GLN A 161 18.33 -0.73 -10.83
C GLN A 161 19.81 -0.37 -11.03
N GLY A 162 20.66 -1.30 -11.48
CA GLY A 162 22.09 -1.06 -11.63
C GLY A 162 22.87 -1.15 -10.31
N GLY A 163 24.17 -0.89 -10.37
CA GLY A 163 25.12 -1.00 -9.26
C GLY A 163 26.52 -0.57 -9.68
N SER A 164 27.56 -0.77 -8.87
CA SER A 164 28.91 -0.25 -9.16
C SER A 164 29.88 -1.26 -9.79
N PRO A 165 30.20 -1.12 -11.10
CA PRO A 165 29.25 -1.01 -12.21
C PRO A 165 28.64 -2.37 -12.53
N GLN A 166 27.34 -2.41 -12.82
CA GLN A 166 26.74 -3.60 -13.44
C GLN A 166 27.15 -3.65 -14.91
N VAL A 167 27.86 -4.72 -15.29
CA VAL A 167 28.28 -4.96 -16.67
C VAL A 167 27.19 -5.74 -17.39
N LEU A 168 26.76 -5.22 -18.54
CA LEU A 168 25.79 -5.85 -19.44
C LEU A 168 26.52 -6.44 -20.65
N ILE A 169 26.09 -7.61 -21.10
CA ILE A 169 26.76 -8.33 -22.18
C ILE A 169 26.05 -8.02 -23.50
N PRO A 170 26.77 -7.68 -24.59
CA PRO A 170 26.21 -7.59 -25.93
C PRO A 170 25.33 -8.79 -26.31
N GLY A 171 24.11 -8.50 -26.78
CA GLY A 171 23.14 -9.52 -27.19
C GLY A 171 22.34 -10.15 -26.05
N GLU A 172 22.67 -9.84 -24.80
CA GLU A 172 21.85 -10.22 -23.64
C GLU A 172 20.45 -9.59 -23.76
N GLN A 173 19.44 -10.35 -23.36
CA GLN A 173 18.08 -9.85 -23.21
C GLN A 173 17.83 -9.53 -21.75
N ILE A 174 17.58 -8.26 -21.46
CA ILE A 174 17.23 -7.79 -20.12
C ILE A 174 15.82 -7.23 -20.13
N GLU A 175 15.04 -7.56 -19.11
CA GLU A 175 13.72 -6.97 -18.92
C GLU A 175 13.85 -5.64 -18.17
N ILE A 176 13.37 -4.57 -18.79
CA ILE A 176 13.24 -3.25 -18.15
C ILE A 176 11.81 -3.13 -17.67
N GLU A 177 11.63 -3.02 -16.36
CA GLU A 177 10.34 -2.94 -15.69
C GLU A 177 10.08 -1.53 -15.15
N TRP A 178 8.85 -1.05 -15.26
CA TRP A 178 8.44 0.26 -14.75
C TRP A 178 7.02 0.27 -14.22
N LEU A 179 6.71 1.27 -13.41
CA LEU A 179 5.36 1.74 -13.13
C LEU A 179 5.19 3.10 -13.80
N ALA A 180 4.00 3.34 -14.35
CA ALA A 180 3.56 4.67 -14.71
C ALA A 180 2.06 4.77 -14.46
N ASP A 181 1.64 5.89 -13.89
CA ASP A 181 0.26 6.16 -13.51
C ASP A 181 -0.04 7.65 -13.68
N ASP A 182 -1.31 8.00 -13.79
CA ASP A 182 -1.77 9.36 -14.10
C ASP A 182 -3.23 9.53 -13.67
N ASP A 183 -3.73 10.78 -13.59
CA ASP A 183 -5.14 11.02 -13.24
C ASP A 183 -6.15 10.68 -14.34
N ASN A 184 -5.71 10.64 -15.60
CA ASN A 184 -6.52 10.17 -16.71
C ASN A 184 -5.92 8.91 -17.33
N ALA A 185 -4.71 9.01 -17.88
CA ALA A 185 -3.99 7.89 -18.46
C ALA A 185 -2.53 8.22 -18.79
N ALA A 186 -1.61 7.38 -18.35
CA ALA A 186 -0.26 7.33 -18.92
C ALA A 186 -0.30 6.62 -20.29
N THR A 187 -0.24 7.40 -21.38
CA THR A 187 -0.49 6.94 -22.75
C THR A 187 0.76 6.44 -23.48
N GLY A 188 1.96 6.83 -23.04
CA GLY A 188 3.20 6.47 -23.72
C GLY A 188 4.41 6.38 -22.82
N ILE A 189 5.28 5.42 -23.11
CA ILE A 189 6.54 5.21 -22.41
C ILE A 189 7.71 5.31 -23.40
N ASP A 190 8.73 6.09 -23.03
CA ASP A 190 10.03 6.08 -23.69
C ASP A 190 11.09 5.51 -22.75
N LEU A 191 11.91 4.59 -23.24
CA LEU A 191 13.06 4.07 -22.51
C LEU A 191 14.35 4.57 -23.16
N TRP A 192 15.31 4.96 -22.34
CA TRP A 192 16.58 5.53 -22.79
C TRP A 192 17.76 4.95 -22.03
N MET A 193 18.91 4.94 -22.70
CA MET A 193 20.20 5.02 -22.05
C MET A 193 20.58 6.50 -21.92
N ASP A 194 20.77 6.96 -20.69
CA ASP A 194 21.10 8.35 -20.40
C ASP A 194 22.45 8.46 -19.67
N ALA A 195 23.23 9.50 -19.96
CA ALA A 195 24.50 9.69 -19.29
C ALA A 195 24.28 10.16 -17.85
N PRO A 196 25.01 9.61 -16.85
CA PRO A 196 24.77 9.92 -15.44
C PRO A 196 24.99 11.39 -15.06
N PHE A 197 25.62 12.19 -15.92
CA PHE A 197 25.91 13.62 -15.68
C PHE A 197 25.46 14.55 -16.82
N GLY A 198 24.49 14.13 -17.64
CA GLY A 198 23.78 15.01 -18.59
C GLY A 198 24.61 15.62 -19.73
N SER A 199 25.87 15.21 -19.93
CA SER A 199 26.78 15.83 -20.91
C SER A 199 26.63 15.31 -22.35
N THR A 200 25.80 14.27 -22.56
CA THR A 200 25.61 13.65 -23.88
C THR A 200 24.14 13.38 -24.13
N ARG A 201 23.76 13.42 -25.42
CA ARG A 201 22.37 13.17 -25.84
C ARG A 201 21.95 11.75 -25.46
N PRO A 202 20.79 11.55 -24.81
CA PRO A 202 20.28 10.22 -24.49
C PRO A 202 20.09 9.37 -25.75
N VAL A 203 20.36 8.07 -25.63
CA VAL A 203 20.18 7.09 -26.71
C VAL A 203 18.86 6.34 -26.49
N PRO A 204 17.91 6.36 -27.44
CA PRO A 204 16.64 5.68 -27.26
C PRO A 204 16.82 4.16 -27.30
N ILE A 205 16.19 3.47 -26.35
CA ILE A 205 15.99 2.02 -26.37
C ILE A 205 14.71 1.72 -27.15
N ILE A 206 13.59 2.31 -26.71
CA ILE A 206 12.30 2.27 -27.38
C ILE A 206 11.56 3.59 -27.11
N ARG A 207 10.69 4.00 -28.03
CA ARG A 207 9.89 5.22 -27.89
C ARG A 207 8.42 4.92 -28.14
N ASN A 208 7.57 5.59 -27.39
CA ASN A 208 6.12 5.55 -27.47
C ASN A 208 5.57 4.12 -27.41
N THR A 209 6.14 3.29 -26.53
CA THR A 209 5.59 1.95 -26.24
C THR A 209 4.39 2.08 -25.31
N SER A 210 3.50 1.09 -25.35
CA SER A 210 2.36 1.00 -24.43
C SER A 210 2.84 0.92 -22.98
N ASN A 211 2.10 1.53 -22.05
CA ASN A 211 2.31 1.36 -20.62
C ASN A 211 1.84 -0.04 -20.14
N ASN A 212 2.63 -1.07 -20.43
CA ASN A 212 2.38 -2.48 -20.07
C ASN A 212 3.29 -2.99 -18.94
N GLY A 213 4.11 -2.11 -18.36
CA GLY A 213 4.96 -2.37 -17.20
C GLY A 213 6.31 -3.04 -17.48
N ALA A 214 6.57 -3.54 -18.70
CA ALA A 214 7.83 -4.20 -19.02
C ALA A 214 8.19 -4.17 -20.52
N HIS A 215 9.51 -4.15 -20.79
CA HIS A 215 10.08 -4.25 -22.13
C HIS A 215 11.35 -5.09 -22.12
N ILE A 216 11.38 -6.14 -22.94
CA ILE A 216 12.58 -6.93 -23.16
C ILE A 216 13.50 -6.17 -24.11
N TRP A 217 14.62 -5.68 -23.60
CA TRP A 217 15.65 -4.98 -24.34
C TRP A 217 16.82 -5.92 -24.67
N THR A 218 17.21 -5.96 -25.94
CA THR A 218 18.46 -6.59 -26.36
C THR A 218 19.60 -5.59 -26.29
N VAL A 219 20.59 -5.88 -25.43
CA VAL A 219 21.75 -5.04 -25.20
C VAL A 219 22.56 -4.89 -26.50
N PRO A 220 22.81 -3.67 -27.00
CA PRO A 220 23.52 -3.46 -28.25
C PRO A 220 25.00 -3.82 -28.12
N SER A 221 25.62 -4.24 -29.23
CA SER A 221 27.05 -4.56 -29.27
C SER A 221 27.97 -3.36 -29.14
N THR A 222 27.46 -2.16 -29.38
CA THR A 222 28.19 -0.91 -29.21
C THR A 222 27.28 0.14 -28.59
N SER A 223 27.85 1.02 -27.77
CA SER A 223 27.17 2.19 -27.24
C SER A 223 28.09 3.39 -27.32
N THR A 224 27.53 4.54 -27.68
CA THR A 224 28.24 5.83 -27.59
C THR A 224 28.47 6.24 -26.14
N LEU A 225 27.76 5.63 -25.19
CA LEU A 225 27.87 5.87 -23.76
C LEU A 225 28.77 4.80 -23.12
N ARG A 226 29.90 5.23 -22.56
CA ARG A 226 30.78 4.34 -21.79
C ARG A 226 30.17 3.89 -20.47
N ARG A 227 29.30 4.72 -19.90
CA ARG A 227 28.57 4.50 -18.65
C ARG A 227 27.24 5.23 -18.73
N PHE A 228 26.14 4.56 -18.40
CA PHE A 228 24.79 5.12 -18.51
C PHE A 228 23.90 4.70 -17.35
N ARG A 229 22.79 5.39 -17.17
CA ARG A 229 21.63 4.96 -16.38
C ARG A 229 20.52 4.58 -17.35
N LEU A 230 19.67 3.65 -16.95
CA LEU A 230 18.40 3.48 -17.63
C LEU A 230 17.47 4.61 -17.20
N ARG A 231 16.72 5.15 -18.14
CA ARG A 231 15.72 6.20 -17.91
C ARG A 231 14.40 5.75 -18.51
N VAL A 232 13.32 5.95 -17.76
CA VAL A 232 11.95 5.82 -18.25
C VAL A 232 11.31 7.21 -18.21
N ASP A 233 10.70 7.59 -19.33
CA ASP A 233 9.84 8.77 -19.40
C ASP A 233 8.40 8.32 -19.66
N ALA A 234 7.49 8.67 -18.78
CA ALA A 234 6.05 8.49 -18.98
C ALA A 234 5.43 9.78 -19.53
N LYS A 235 4.50 9.62 -20.47
CA LYS A 235 3.70 10.68 -21.06
C LYS A 235 2.21 10.44 -20.81
N ASP A 236 1.50 11.46 -20.39
CA ASP A 236 0.04 11.43 -20.27
C ASP A 236 -0.64 11.78 -21.62
N ALA A 237 -1.98 11.88 -21.62
CA ALA A 237 -2.74 12.20 -22.83
C ALA A 237 -2.61 13.69 -23.25
N GLU A 238 -2.30 14.55 -22.29
CA GLU A 238 -2.16 16.00 -22.41
C GLU A 238 -0.75 16.41 -22.87
N GLY A 239 0.19 15.47 -22.89
CA GLY A 239 1.57 15.65 -23.32
C GLY A 239 2.54 16.05 -22.20
N ASN A 240 2.12 16.02 -20.93
CA ASN A 240 3.04 16.18 -19.81
C ASN A 240 3.92 14.94 -19.67
N THR A 241 5.08 15.13 -19.07
CA THR A 241 6.10 14.07 -18.94
C THR A 241 6.59 13.93 -17.50
N ALA A 242 6.82 12.70 -17.08
CA ALA A 242 7.55 12.39 -15.86
C ALA A 242 8.71 11.46 -16.16
N THR A 243 9.79 11.58 -15.39
CA THR A 243 11.04 10.84 -15.64
C THR A 243 11.48 10.12 -14.37
N SER A 244 11.90 8.86 -14.53
CA SER A 244 12.59 8.08 -13.50
C SER A 244 13.86 7.45 -14.06
N TYR A 245 14.83 7.20 -13.18
CA TYR A 245 16.12 6.63 -13.54
C TYR A 245 16.43 5.40 -12.67
N SER A 246 17.21 4.47 -13.20
CA SER A 246 17.81 3.37 -12.43
C SER A 246 18.68 3.89 -11.28
N GLY A 247 18.63 3.29 -10.10
CA GLY A 247 19.37 3.74 -8.91
C GLY A 247 20.89 3.82 -9.09
N GLY A 248 21.47 2.96 -9.92
CA GLY A 248 22.87 2.89 -10.27
C GLY A 248 23.12 2.98 -11.79
N THR A 249 24.37 2.69 -12.17
CA THR A 249 24.84 2.83 -13.56
C THR A 249 25.24 1.49 -14.16
N PHE A 250 25.23 1.44 -15.50
CA PHE A 250 25.60 0.29 -16.31
C PHE A 250 26.74 0.63 -17.25
N THR A 251 27.44 -0.43 -17.67
CA THR A 251 28.42 -0.41 -18.78
C THR A 251 28.16 -1.61 -19.67
N ILE A 252 28.44 -1.49 -20.97
CA ILE A 252 28.40 -2.63 -21.91
C ILE A 252 29.83 -3.08 -22.20
N GLN A 253 30.13 -4.37 -22.01
CA GLN A 253 31.45 -4.96 -22.28
C GLN A 253 31.32 -6.35 -22.88
#